data_AF-A0A2R5FVF3-F1
#
_entry.id   AF-A0A2R5FVF3-F1
#
_cell.length_a   1.000
_cell.length_b   1.000
_cell.length_c   1.000
_cell.angle_alpha   90.00
_cell.angle_beta   90.00
_cell.angle_gamma   90.00
#
_symmetry.space_group_name_H-M   'P 1'
#
loop_
_entity.id
_entity.type
_entity.pdbx_description
1 polymer ?
#
loop_
_entity_poly.entity_id
_entity_poly.type
_entity_poly.pdbx_seq_one_letter_code
_entity_poly.pdbx_strand_id
1 'polypeptide(L)' 'MKNKQLRLRMSERRFNKLKEYAEYADKTMTQVIDELIDTLPNTKNADSSSTPCPVNPVD' A
#
# COMPACT_ATOMS: atom_id res chain seq x y z
N MET A 1 2.07 1.83 -20.38
CA MET A 1 1.72 0.81 -19.37
C MET A 1 0.20 0.75 -19.26
N LYS A 2 -0.41 -0.37 -18.85
CA LYS A 2 -1.87 -0.38 -18.58
C LYS A 2 -2.12 0.67 -17.49
N ASN A 3 -2.85 1.73 -17.82
CA ASN A 3 -3.07 2.86 -16.92
C ASN A 3 -3.93 2.38 -15.73
N LYS A 4 -3.28 2.11 -14.60
CA LYS A 4 -3.98 1.85 -13.33
C LYS A 4 -4.13 3.18 -12.61
N GLN A 5 -5.33 3.46 -12.12
CA GLN A 5 -5.66 4.67 -11.38
C GLN A 5 -5.88 4.34 -9.91
N LEU A 6 -5.31 5.15 -9.02
CA LEU A 6 -5.61 5.13 -7.60
C LEU A 6 -6.62 6.25 -7.29
N ARG A 7 -7.79 5.90 -6.71
CA ARG A 7 -8.75 6.88 -6.19
C ARG A 7 -8.72 6.83 -4.67
N LEU A 8 -8.35 7.94 -4.04
CA LEU A 8 -8.26 8.07 -2.59
C LEU A 8 -9.41 8.90 -2.04
N ARG A 9 -10.07 8.42 -0.99
CA ARG A 9 -10.97 9.22 -0.17
C ARG A 9 -10.22 9.66 1.09
N MET A 10 -10.14 10.96 1.30
CA MET A 10 -9.41 11.55 2.43
C MET A 10 -10.13 12.80 2.92
N SER A 11 -9.89 13.15 4.19
CA SER A 11 -10.37 14.42 4.74
C SER A 11 -9.57 15.59 4.16
N GLU A 12 -10.18 16.78 4.19
CA GLU A 12 -9.53 18.02 3.75
C GLU A 12 -8.21 18.28 4.48
N ARG A 13 -8.17 18.02 5.80
CA ARG A 13 -6.93 18.11 6.59
C ARG A 13 -5.80 17.22 6.05
N ARG A 14 -6.10 15.99 5.62
CA ARG A 14 -5.08 15.09 5.04
C ARG A 14 -4.69 15.54 3.64
N PHE A 15 -5.63 16.11 2.89
CA PHE A 15 -5.37 16.65 1.56
C PHE A 15 -4.44 17.85 1.59
N ASN A 16 -4.73 18.83 2.43
CA ASN A 16 -3.91 20.02 2.57
C ASN A 16 -2.50 19.65 3.05
N LYS A 17 -2.37 18.73 4.00
CA LYS A 17 -1.06 18.25 4.45
C LYS A 17 -0.23 17.62 3.31
N LEU A 18 -0.85 16.81 2.45
CA LEU A 18 -0.16 16.21 1.31
C LEU A 18 0.24 17.27 0.28
N LYS A 19 -0.65 18.24 0.02
CA LYS A 19 -0.38 19.36 -0.88
C LYS A 19 0.77 20.24 -0.38
N GLU A 20 0.73 20.67 0.87
CA GLU A 20 1.78 21.49 1.50
C GLU A 20 3.13 20.79 1.49
N TYR A 21 3.17 19.48 1.78
CA TYR A 21 4.41 18.71 1.70
C TYR A 21 4.96 18.63 0.27
N ALA A 22 4.08 18.41 -0.71
CA ALA A 22 4.46 18.35 -2.11
C ALA A 22 5.05 19.70 -2.58
N GLU A 23 4.42 20.82 -2.22
CA GLU A 23 4.93 22.17 -2.48
C GLU A 23 6.27 22.43 -1.81
N TYR A 24 6.43 22.04 -0.54
CA TYR A 24 7.69 22.19 0.19
C TYR A 24 8.84 21.38 -0.41
N ALA A 25 8.55 20.17 -0.91
CA ALA A 25 9.53 19.26 -1.47
C ALA A 25 9.81 19.49 -2.98
N ASP A 26 9.16 20.49 -3.60
CA ASP A 26 9.16 20.74 -5.05
C ASP A 26 8.79 19.48 -5.88
N LYS A 27 7.74 18.80 -5.43
CA LYS A 27 7.21 17.56 -6.04
C LYS A 27 5.73 17.68 -6.31
N THR A 28 5.22 16.85 -7.21
CA THR A 28 3.78 16.65 -7.35
C THR A 28 3.25 15.72 -6.25
N MET A 29 1.98 15.88 -5.88
CA MET A 29 1.33 14.96 -4.93
C MET A 29 1.40 13.50 -5.38
N THR A 30 1.37 13.25 -6.69
CA THR A 30 1.54 11.92 -7.28
C THR A 30 2.92 11.37 -7.02
N GLN A 31 3.99 12.14 -7.25
CA GLN A 31 5.36 11.70 -6.97
C GLN A 31 5.57 11.37 -5.49
N VAL A 32 4.98 12.15 -4.58
CA VAL A 32 5.03 11.84 -3.14
C VAL A 32 4.38 10.49 -2.84
N ILE A 33 3.25 10.19 -3.47
CA ILE A 33 2.56 8.90 -3.30
C ILE A 33 3.37 7.77 -3.94
N ASP A 34 3.92 7.97 -5.14
CA ASP A 34 4.73 6.97 -5.85
C ASP A 34 5.99 6.62 -5.03
N GLU A 35 6.69 7.63 -4.52
CA GLU A 35 7.85 7.42 -3.64
C GLU A 35 7.46 6.66 -2.37
N LEU A 36 6.33 7.01 -1.75
CA LEU A 36 5.82 6.27 -0.60
C LEU A 36 5.54 4.80 -0.97
N ILE A 37 4.92 4.54 -2.12
CA ILE A 37 4.64 3.19 -2.61
C ILE A 37 5.94 2.42 -2.83
N ASP A 38 6.96 3.05 -3.40
CA ASP A 38 8.27 2.44 -3.65
C ASP A 38 9.01 2.07 -2.35
N THR A 39 8.70 2.73 -1.22
CA THR A 39 9.23 2.33 0.10
C THR A 39 8.52 1.12 0.72
N LEU A 40 7.36 0.71 0.20
CA LEU A 40 6.60 -0.40 0.80
C LEU A 40 7.30 -1.73 0.52
N PRO A 41 7.35 -2.65 1.50
CA PRO A 41 7.89 -3.98 1.28
C PRO A 41 7.03 -4.75 0.27
N ASN A 42 7.69 -5.46 -0.65
CA ASN A 42 7.00 -6.38 -1.55
C ASN A 42 6.36 -7.52 -0.75
N THR A 43 5.05 -7.44 -0.56
CA THR A 43 4.22 -8.44 0.13
C THR A 43 3.92 -9.65 -0.76
N LYS A 44 4.89 -10.11 -1.57
CA LYS A 44 4.74 -11.35 -2.34
C LYS A 44 4.51 -12.50 -1.36
N ASN A 45 3.23 -12.85 -1.22
CA ASN A 45 2.60 -14.01 -0.59
C ASN A 45 3.55 -14.88 0.23
N ALA A 46 3.51 -14.75 1.56
CA ALA A 46 3.76 -15.91 2.40
C ALA A 46 2.71 -16.95 1.96
N ASP A 47 3.19 -18.02 1.35
CA ASP A 47 2.37 -19.14 0.90
C ASP A 47 1.38 -19.52 2.01
N SER A 48 0.09 -19.48 1.69
CA SER A 48 -0.97 -20.04 2.52
C SER A 48 -0.83 -21.56 2.50
N SER A 49 0.22 -22.09 3.16
CA SER A 49 0.42 -23.52 3.37
C SER A 49 1.00 -23.75 4.76
N SER A 50 0.16 -23.52 5.76
CA SER A 50 0.24 -24.26 7.01
C SER A 50 -1.17 -24.37 7.55
N THR A 51 -1.97 -25.22 6.90
CA THR A 51 -3.03 -25.92 7.60
C THR A 51 -2.39 -27.23 8.06
N PRO A 52 -2.08 -27.42 9.34
CA PRO A 52 -1.81 -28.77 9.82
C PRO A 52 -3.14 -29.52 9.71
N CYS A 53 -3.18 -30.57 8.89
CA CYS A 53 -4.31 -31.49 8.86
C CYS A 53 -4.56 -31.98 10.29
N PRO A 54 -5.81 -31.97 10.79
CA PRO A 54 -6.10 -32.61 12.06
C PRO A 54 -5.89 -34.11 11.87
N VAL A 55 -4.83 -34.65 12.48
CA VAL A 55 -4.63 -36.09 12.61
C VAL A 55 -5.68 -36.57 13.61
N ASN A 56 -6.75 -37.18 13.11
CA ASN A 56 -7.64 -37.97 13.97
C ASN A 56 -6.85 -39.18 14.48
N PRO A 57 -6.83 -39.47 15.79
CA PRO A 57 -6.30 -40.74 16.27
C PRO A 57 -7.16 -41.88 15.74
N VAL A 58 -6.50 -42.92 15.23
CA VAL A 58 -7.10 -44.21 14.91
C VAL A 58 -7.09 -45.08 16.18
N ASP A 59 -8.24 -45.71 16.44
CA ASP A 59 -8.61 -46.65 17.52
C ASP A 59 -8.60 -46.15 18.98
#